data_AF-A0A2D6F740-F1
#
_entry.id   AF-A0A2D6F740-F1
#
_cell.length_a   1.000
_cell.length_b   1.000
_cell.length_c   1.000
_cell.angle_alpha   90.00
_cell.angle_beta   90.00
_cell.angle_gamma   90.00
#
_symmetry.space_group_name_H-M   'P 1'
#
loop_
_entity.id
_entity.type
_entity.pdbx_description
1 polymer ?
#
loop_
_entity_poly.entity_id
_entity_poly.type
_entity_poly.pdbx_seq_one_letter_code
_entity_poly.pdbx_strand_id
1 'polypeptide(L)'
;MIAEGWKNELPESHRIALDVAYSDFLDAHFKISPTDSGKIEHIAGWLPKKFASRYTSLFCHRFIMCMGSVAERLVQPEKAAPAPRCTAEAFALHVLIQHATAILKDVQRIDADYTAFKDEAFRDTEFLGLYDADADVPGADLNKRVPLPNNLEFNDWFKPFDSLKPVNPFIYEDWTTEQAGINFYR
;
A
#
# COMPACT_ATOMS: atom_id res chain seq x y z
N MET A 1 -3.35 -18.50 -5.89
CA MET A 1 -3.23 -18.25 -4.44
C MET A 1 -2.18 -17.17 -4.28
N ILE A 2 -2.51 -16.10 -3.57
CA ILE A 2 -1.54 -15.06 -3.25
C ILE A 2 -0.35 -15.64 -2.45
N ALA A 3 0.83 -15.07 -2.66
CA ALA A 3 2.06 -15.34 -1.92
C ALA A 3 2.60 -16.79 -2.01
N GLU A 4 2.33 -17.54 -3.08
CA GLU A 4 2.91 -18.89 -3.29
C GLU A 4 4.45 -18.88 -3.30
N GLY A 5 5.06 -17.87 -3.91
CA GLY A 5 6.52 -17.67 -3.88
C GLY A 5 7.11 -17.42 -2.48
N TRP A 6 6.26 -17.22 -1.46
CA TRP A 6 6.62 -16.91 -0.07
C TRP A 6 6.27 -18.04 0.91
N LYS A 7 6.09 -19.27 0.42
CA LYS A 7 5.68 -20.42 1.25
C LYS A 7 6.67 -20.82 2.34
N ASN A 8 7.93 -20.36 2.26
CA ASN A 8 8.94 -20.64 3.28
C ASN A 8 8.80 -19.67 4.47
N GLU A 9 8.27 -18.48 4.22
CA GLU A 9 8.09 -17.40 5.18
C GLU A 9 6.64 -17.30 5.68
N LEU A 10 5.67 -17.82 4.92
CA LEU A 10 4.24 -17.81 5.23
C LEU A 10 3.62 -19.20 5.19
N PRO A 11 3.05 -19.67 6.32
CA PRO A 11 2.18 -20.84 6.34
C PRO A 11 0.99 -20.69 5.39
N GLU A 12 0.44 -21.81 4.92
CA GLU A 12 -0.72 -21.81 4.02
C GLU A 12 -1.91 -21.02 4.56
N SER A 13 -2.19 -21.11 5.87
CA SER A 13 -3.26 -20.32 6.52
C SER A 13 -3.09 -18.81 6.35
N HIS A 14 -1.85 -18.32 6.40
CA HIS A 14 -1.53 -16.90 6.25
C HIS A 14 -1.66 -16.44 4.80
N ARG A 15 -1.24 -17.30 3.86
CA ARG A 15 -1.41 -17.05 2.43
C ARG A 15 -2.88 -17.02 2.03
N ILE A 16 -3.69 -17.96 2.53
CA ILE A 16 -5.15 -17.94 2.35
C ILE A 16 -5.75 -16.67 2.95
N ALA A 17 -5.34 -16.26 4.15
CA ALA A 17 -5.87 -15.06 4.78
C ALA A 17 -5.53 -13.78 4.00
N LEU A 18 -4.34 -13.68 3.39
CA LEU A 18 -3.99 -12.60 2.48
C LEU A 18 -4.87 -12.61 1.21
N ASP A 19 -5.19 -13.80 0.69
CA ASP A 19 -6.02 -13.97 -0.51
C ASP A 19 -7.43 -13.47 -0.26
N VAL A 20 -7.99 -13.84 0.91
CA VAL A 20 -9.29 -13.38 1.38
C VAL A 20 -9.26 -11.88 1.66
N ALA A 21 -8.24 -11.36 2.36
CA ALA A 21 -8.12 -9.93 2.64
C ALA A 21 -8.10 -9.07 1.37
N TYR A 22 -7.41 -9.52 0.31
CA TYR A 22 -7.42 -8.85 -0.99
C TYR A 22 -8.76 -9.00 -1.72
N SER A 23 -9.39 -10.17 -1.64
CA SER A 23 -10.71 -10.40 -2.22
C SER A 23 -11.79 -9.53 -1.58
N ASP A 24 -11.77 -9.39 -0.25
CA ASP A 24 -12.66 -8.51 0.51
C ASP A 24 -12.42 -7.03 0.16
N PHE A 25 -11.16 -6.63 -0.06
CA PHE A 25 -10.84 -5.29 -0.55
C PHE A 25 -11.47 -5.04 -1.94
N LEU A 26 -11.32 -5.99 -2.89
CA LEU A 26 -11.91 -5.86 -4.21
C LEU A 26 -13.44 -5.83 -4.15
N ASP A 27 -14.05 -6.71 -3.37
CA ASP A 27 -15.50 -6.77 -3.19
C ASP A 27 -16.03 -5.46 -2.60
N ALA A 28 -15.36 -4.91 -1.57
CA ALA A 28 -15.69 -3.60 -1.02
C ALA A 28 -15.55 -2.49 -2.07
N HIS A 29 -14.47 -2.50 -2.86
CA HIS A 29 -14.24 -1.49 -3.89
C HIS A 29 -15.28 -1.53 -5.02
N PHE A 30 -15.61 -2.72 -5.53
CA PHE A 30 -16.56 -2.88 -6.64
C PHE A 30 -18.03 -2.79 -6.23
N LYS A 31 -18.36 -3.00 -4.95
CA LYS A 31 -19.71 -2.74 -4.42
C LYS A 31 -20.03 -1.26 -4.29
N ILE A 32 -19.03 -0.40 -4.29
CA ILE A 32 -19.21 1.05 -4.27
C ILE A 32 -19.53 1.51 -5.70
N SER A 33 -20.52 2.40 -5.86
CA SER A 33 -20.83 3.02 -7.16
C SER A 33 -19.55 3.61 -7.78
N PRO A 34 -19.34 3.56 -9.11
CA PRO A 34 -18.20 4.20 -9.76
C PRO A 34 -18.05 5.70 -9.43
N THR A 35 -19.14 6.37 -9.06
CA THR A 35 -19.14 7.77 -8.61
C THR A 35 -18.61 7.97 -7.19
N ASP A 36 -18.62 6.90 -6.39
CA ASP A 36 -18.31 6.90 -4.97
C ASP A 36 -16.97 6.20 -4.66
N SER A 37 -16.42 5.45 -5.62
CA SER A 37 -15.17 4.69 -5.49
C SER A 37 -13.93 5.54 -5.17
N GLY A 38 -14.01 6.85 -5.43
CA GLY A 38 -13.00 7.84 -5.08
C GLY A 38 -13.24 8.59 -3.76
N LYS A 39 -14.25 8.22 -2.96
CA LYS A 39 -14.53 8.89 -1.68
C LYS A 39 -13.49 8.49 -0.63
N ILE A 40 -12.89 9.51 -0.02
CA ILE A 40 -11.83 9.41 0.98
C ILE A 40 -12.25 8.56 2.18
N GLU A 41 -13.55 8.61 2.54
CA GLU A 41 -14.15 7.88 3.65
C GLU A 41 -13.89 6.36 3.59
N HIS A 42 -13.73 5.79 2.39
CA HIS A 42 -13.53 4.34 2.21
C HIS A 42 -12.11 3.87 2.51
N ILE A 43 -11.10 4.74 2.42
CA ILE A 43 -9.70 4.37 2.62
C ILE A 43 -9.03 5.12 3.78
N ALA A 44 -9.63 6.21 4.26
CA ALA A 44 -9.03 7.06 5.30
C ALA A 44 -8.81 6.32 6.62
N GLY A 45 -9.64 5.30 6.92
CA GLY A 45 -9.47 4.46 8.10
C GLY A 45 -8.23 3.55 8.05
N TRP A 46 -7.67 3.31 6.86
CA TRP A 46 -6.54 2.40 6.63
C TRP A 46 -5.18 3.11 6.55
N LEU A 47 -5.20 4.43 6.45
CA LEU A 47 -4.02 5.25 6.18
C LEU A 47 -3.66 6.11 7.40
N PRO A 48 -2.42 6.62 7.46
CA PRO A 48 -1.97 7.56 8.48
C PRO A 48 -2.95 8.73 8.70
N LYS A 49 -3.54 8.84 9.90
CA LYS A 49 -4.62 9.81 10.17
C LYS A 49 -4.14 11.26 10.08
N LYS A 50 -2.87 11.52 10.38
CA LYS A 50 -2.24 12.86 10.30
C LYS A 50 -2.38 13.54 8.93
N PHE A 51 -2.50 12.75 7.85
CA PHE A 51 -2.62 13.27 6.49
C PHE A 51 -4.05 13.20 5.93
N ALA A 52 -5.06 12.94 6.77
CA ALA A 52 -6.45 12.77 6.34
C ALA A 52 -6.97 13.93 5.47
N SER A 53 -6.59 15.17 5.79
CA SER A 53 -6.97 16.37 5.02
C SER A 53 -6.33 16.45 3.63
N ARG A 54 -5.29 15.65 3.36
CA ARG A 54 -4.55 15.63 2.10
C ARG A 54 -4.96 14.51 1.16
N TYR A 55 -5.76 13.56 1.63
CA TYR A 55 -6.31 12.51 0.77
C TYR A 55 -7.34 13.13 -0.16
N THR A 56 -7.05 13.14 -1.46
CA THR A 56 -7.96 13.60 -2.52
C THR A 56 -8.52 12.39 -3.27
N SER A 57 -9.56 12.58 -4.09
CA SER A 57 -10.07 11.50 -4.94
C SER A 57 -8.99 10.89 -5.85
N LEU A 58 -8.08 11.72 -6.40
CA LEU A 58 -6.95 11.24 -7.19
C LEU A 58 -5.98 10.41 -6.35
N PHE A 59 -5.70 10.83 -5.12
CA PHE A 59 -4.90 10.04 -4.17
C PHE A 59 -5.54 8.67 -3.95
N CYS A 60 -6.86 8.62 -3.71
CA CYS A 60 -7.58 7.38 -3.48
C CYS A 60 -7.47 6.43 -4.67
N HIS A 61 -7.66 6.92 -5.89
CA HIS A 61 -7.50 6.12 -7.11
C HIS A 61 -6.08 5.53 -7.22
N ARG A 62 -5.04 6.35 -7.01
CA ARG A 62 -3.65 5.88 -7.04
C ARG A 62 -3.38 4.84 -5.95
N PHE A 63 -3.96 5.02 -4.77
CA PHE A 63 -3.80 4.06 -3.66
C PHE A 63 -4.49 2.72 -3.96
N ILE A 64 -5.66 2.72 -4.59
CA ILE A 64 -6.32 1.49 -5.06
C ILE A 64 -5.44 0.77 -6.08
N MET A 65 -4.79 1.49 -6.99
CA MET A 65 -3.82 0.89 -7.92
C MET A 65 -2.60 0.30 -7.20
N CYS A 66 -2.17 0.88 -6.07
CA CYS A 66 -1.12 0.32 -5.22
C CYS A 66 -1.53 -1.04 -4.63
N MET A 67 -2.77 -1.18 -4.16
CA MET A 67 -3.30 -2.47 -3.66
C MET A 67 -3.22 -3.55 -4.72
N GLY A 68 -3.68 -3.26 -5.94
CA GLY A 68 -3.61 -4.19 -7.06
C GLY A 68 -2.17 -4.53 -7.45
N SER A 69 -1.28 -3.54 -7.50
CA SER A 69 0.13 -3.74 -7.89
C SER A 69 0.90 -4.59 -6.88
N VAL A 70 0.62 -4.44 -5.58
CA VAL A 70 1.18 -5.31 -4.54
C VAL A 70 0.66 -6.74 -4.69
N ALA A 71 -0.66 -6.92 -4.85
CA ALA A 71 -1.25 -8.23 -5.04
C ALA A 71 -0.70 -8.95 -6.28
N GLU A 72 -0.55 -8.23 -7.40
CA GLU A 72 0.05 -8.73 -8.63
C GLU A 72 1.46 -9.29 -8.40
N ARG A 73 2.28 -8.62 -7.59
CA ARG A 73 3.63 -9.11 -7.26
C ARG A 73 3.63 -10.27 -6.29
N LEU A 74 2.67 -10.32 -5.36
CA LEU A 74 2.54 -11.43 -4.43
C LEU A 74 2.06 -12.72 -5.12
N VAL A 75 1.30 -12.64 -6.21
CA VAL A 75 0.85 -13.83 -6.96
C VAL A 75 1.90 -14.40 -7.93
N GLN A 76 3.05 -13.73 -8.08
CA GLN A 76 4.12 -14.23 -8.95
C GLN A 76 4.66 -15.57 -8.44
N PRO A 77 5.01 -16.50 -9.35
CA PRO A 77 5.55 -17.81 -8.96
C PRO A 77 6.92 -17.67 -8.28
N GLU A 78 7.71 -16.68 -8.71
CA GLU A 78 8.97 -16.32 -8.09
C GLU A 78 8.78 -15.16 -7.10
N LYS A 79 9.52 -15.23 -5.99
CA LYS A 79 9.50 -14.22 -4.95
C LYS A 79 10.02 -12.87 -5.47
N ALA A 80 9.11 -11.91 -5.64
CA ALA A 80 9.44 -10.53 -6.00
C ALA A 80 9.73 -9.69 -4.74
N ALA A 81 10.99 -9.65 -4.30
CA ALA A 81 11.43 -8.85 -3.15
C ALA A 81 12.23 -7.58 -3.56
N PRO A 82 12.06 -6.44 -2.87
CA PRO A 82 10.90 -6.12 -2.03
C PRO A 82 9.62 -6.11 -2.87
N ALA A 83 8.48 -6.45 -2.25
CA ALA A 83 7.19 -6.48 -2.92
C ALA A 83 6.67 -5.05 -3.18
N PRO A 84 6.68 -4.10 -2.23
CA PRO A 84 6.43 -2.69 -2.51
C PRO A 84 7.58 -2.04 -3.30
N ARG A 85 7.21 -1.16 -4.24
CA ARG A 85 8.11 -0.33 -5.04
C ARG A 85 8.04 1.15 -4.67
N CYS A 86 7.06 1.57 -3.86
CA CYS A 86 6.95 2.90 -3.29
C CYS A 86 6.27 2.86 -1.89
N THR A 87 6.25 3.99 -1.18
CA THR A 87 5.69 4.08 0.19
C THR A 87 4.19 3.79 0.20
N ALA A 88 3.45 4.22 -0.82
CA ALA A 88 2.03 3.94 -0.95
C ALA A 88 1.75 2.44 -1.11
N GLU A 89 2.61 1.71 -1.83
CA GLU A 89 2.52 0.25 -1.90
C GLU A 89 2.94 -0.42 -0.58
N ALA A 90 3.82 0.18 0.21
CA ALA A 90 4.14 -0.32 1.55
C ALA A 90 2.93 -0.20 2.48
N PHE A 91 2.19 0.92 2.42
CA PHE A 91 0.90 1.04 3.11
C PHE A 91 -0.10 -0.02 2.62
N ALA A 92 -0.21 -0.23 1.31
CA ALA A 92 -1.11 -1.24 0.76
C ALA A 92 -0.82 -2.66 1.32
N LEU A 93 0.46 -3.07 1.32
CA LEU A 93 0.85 -4.36 1.90
C LEU A 93 0.58 -4.42 3.41
N HIS A 94 0.84 -3.32 4.13
CA HIS A 94 0.57 -3.25 5.57
C HIS A 94 -0.93 -3.43 5.87
N VAL A 95 -1.81 -2.76 5.13
CA VAL A 95 -3.26 -2.87 5.25
C VAL A 95 -3.73 -4.30 4.98
N LEU A 96 -3.20 -4.95 3.92
CA LEU A 96 -3.51 -6.35 3.62
C LEU A 96 -3.11 -7.28 4.77
N ILE A 97 -1.91 -7.11 5.34
CA ILE A 97 -1.44 -7.91 6.47
C ILE A 97 -2.30 -7.68 7.71
N GLN A 98 -2.67 -6.44 8.02
CA GLN A 98 -3.54 -6.13 9.15
C GLN A 98 -4.91 -6.80 9.00
N HIS A 99 -5.50 -6.72 7.81
CA HIS A 99 -6.79 -7.35 7.54
C HIS A 99 -6.69 -8.88 7.60
N ALA A 100 -5.67 -9.49 6.99
CA ALA A 100 -5.43 -10.93 7.07
C ALA A 100 -5.20 -11.40 8.52
N THR A 101 -4.51 -10.61 9.34
CA THR A 101 -4.31 -10.88 10.76
C THR A 101 -5.64 -10.87 11.52
N ALA A 102 -6.52 -9.90 11.24
CA ALA A 102 -7.85 -9.84 11.83
C ALA A 102 -8.70 -11.07 11.45
N ILE A 103 -8.69 -11.47 10.17
CA ILE A 103 -9.39 -12.68 9.70
C ILE A 103 -8.92 -13.92 10.45
N LEU A 104 -7.61 -14.13 10.57
CA LEU A 104 -7.04 -15.29 11.28
C LEU A 104 -7.42 -15.30 12.76
N LYS A 105 -7.39 -14.14 13.41
CA LYS A 105 -7.75 -14.00 14.82
C LYS A 105 -9.23 -14.21 15.08
N ASP A 106 -10.08 -13.61 14.26
CA ASP A 106 -11.53 -13.57 14.50
C ASP A 106 -12.23 -14.85 14.04
N VAL A 107 -11.80 -15.41 12.91
CA VAL A 107 -12.41 -16.61 12.29
C VAL A 107 -11.73 -17.89 12.78
N GLN A 108 -10.40 -17.93 12.81
CA GLN A 108 -9.65 -19.16 13.10
C GLN A 108 -9.05 -19.21 14.51
N ARG A 109 -9.12 -18.12 15.28
CA ARG A 109 -8.48 -17.99 16.61
C ARG A 109 -6.97 -18.23 16.56
N ILE A 110 -6.33 -17.85 15.44
CA ILE A 110 -4.89 -17.95 15.25
C ILE A 110 -4.27 -16.57 15.50
N ASP A 111 -3.29 -16.51 16.39
CA ASP A 111 -2.42 -15.35 16.53
C ASP A 111 -1.40 -15.37 15.38
N ALA A 112 -1.65 -14.58 14.35
CA ALA A 112 -0.86 -14.62 13.13
C ALA A 112 0.53 -14.00 13.31
N ASP A 113 1.54 -14.67 12.77
CA ASP A 113 2.92 -14.16 12.71
C ASP A 113 3.35 -13.96 11.26
N TYR A 114 3.55 -12.70 10.90
CA TYR A 114 4.02 -12.29 9.57
C TYR A 114 5.47 -11.78 9.60
N THR A 115 6.21 -11.97 10.69
CA THR A 115 7.52 -11.32 10.90
C THR A 115 8.53 -11.67 9.81
N ALA A 116 8.78 -12.96 9.55
CA ALA A 116 9.71 -13.40 8.51
C ALA A 116 9.33 -12.87 7.11
N PHE A 117 8.04 -12.84 6.80
CA PHE A 117 7.54 -12.27 5.56
C PHE A 117 7.77 -10.76 5.48
N LYS A 118 7.48 -10.02 6.56
CA LYS A 118 7.66 -8.56 6.61
C LYS A 118 9.13 -8.17 6.40
N ASP A 119 10.05 -8.89 7.04
CA ASP A 119 11.49 -8.61 6.99
C ASP A 119 12.06 -8.65 5.56
N GLU A 120 11.43 -9.41 4.67
CA GLU A 120 11.88 -9.57 3.29
C GLU A 120 10.97 -8.92 2.26
N ALA A 121 9.66 -8.84 2.53
CA ALA A 121 8.70 -8.23 1.62
C ALA A 121 8.83 -6.71 1.61
N PHE A 122 9.08 -6.09 2.76
CA PHE A 122 9.32 -4.65 2.85
C PHE A 122 10.78 -4.31 2.57
N ARG A 123 11.01 -3.14 1.96
CA ARG A 123 12.36 -2.57 1.88
C ARG A 123 12.85 -2.12 3.26
N ASP A 124 11.94 -1.48 4.01
CA ASP A 124 12.11 -0.95 5.35
C ASP A 124 10.73 -0.80 6.02
N THR A 125 10.73 -0.54 7.33
CA THR A 125 9.51 -0.32 8.12
C THR A 125 9.37 1.11 8.64
N GLU A 126 10.14 2.07 8.12
CA GLU A 126 10.11 3.46 8.61
C GLU A 126 8.75 4.12 8.37
N PHE A 127 8.04 3.70 7.31
CA PHE A 127 6.70 4.16 7.00
C PHE A 127 5.68 3.87 8.12
N LEU A 128 5.93 2.88 9.00
CA LEU A 128 5.05 2.58 10.14
C LEU A 128 5.00 3.75 11.13
N GLY A 129 6.10 4.50 11.28
CA GLY A 129 6.12 5.69 12.15
C GLY A 129 5.17 6.79 11.71
N LEU A 130 4.66 6.74 10.47
CA LEU A 130 3.64 7.66 9.98
C LEU A 130 2.25 7.36 10.56
N TYR A 131 1.98 6.12 10.98
CA TYR A 131 0.74 5.74 11.68
C TYR A 131 0.73 6.19 13.15
N ASP A 132 1.90 6.16 13.81
CA ASP A 132 2.06 6.50 15.23
C ASP A 132 2.19 8.01 15.48
N ALA A 133 2.45 8.80 14.43
CA ALA A 133 2.56 10.25 14.55
C ALA A 133 1.19 10.87 14.87
N ASP A 134 1.06 11.46 16.07
CA ASP A 134 -0.15 12.16 16.50
C ASP A 134 -0.67 13.13 15.44
N ALA A 135 -1.99 13.11 15.24
CA ALA A 135 -2.69 14.00 14.30
C ALA A 135 -2.57 15.49 14.66
N ASP A 136 -2.26 15.78 15.93
CA ASP A 136 -2.15 17.12 16.52
C ASP A 136 -0.71 17.40 16.97
N VAL A 137 0.20 17.61 16.01
CA VAL A 137 1.41 18.39 16.31
C VAL A 137 1.15 19.83 15.87
N PRO A 138 0.56 20.69 16.72
CA PRO A 138 0.42 22.10 16.43
C PRO A 138 1.81 22.71 16.24
N GLY A 139 2.10 23.19 15.03
CA GLY A 139 3.36 23.87 14.69
C GLY A 139 4.35 23.07 13.86
N ALA A 140 4.04 21.84 13.44
CA ALA A 140 4.79 21.22 12.35
C ALA A 140 4.42 21.94 11.05
N ASP A 141 5.29 22.84 10.60
CA ASP A 141 5.18 23.50 9.30
C ASP A 141 5.18 22.41 8.21
N LEU A 142 4.00 22.00 7.75
CA LEU A 142 3.83 21.00 6.68
C LEU A 142 4.39 21.48 5.33
N ASN A 143 4.82 22.75 5.24
CA ASN A 143 5.53 23.31 4.08
C ASN A 143 7.05 23.31 4.27
N LYS A 144 7.58 22.99 5.46
CA LYS A 144 9.00 22.75 5.63
C LYS A 144 9.38 21.45 4.93
N ARG A 145 9.99 21.61 3.77
CA ARG A 145 10.71 20.55 3.04
C ARG A 145 11.93 20.13 3.86
N VAL A 146 11.74 19.36 4.92
CA VAL A 146 12.82 18.54 5.44
C VAL A 146 12.81 17.30 4.57
N PRO A 147 13.76 17.09 3.64
CA PRO A 147 13.76 15.87 2.86
C PRO A 147 13.89 14.70 3.82
N LEU A 148 12.77 14.03 4.09
CA LEU A 148 12.79 12.79 4.83
C LEU A 148 13.43 11.73 3.94
N PRO A 149 14.34 10.91 4.48
CA PRO A 149 14.87 9.78 3.73
C PRO A 149 13.72 8.86 3.27
N ASN A 150 14.00 8.00 2.29
CA ASN A 150 13.14 6.85 1.98
C ASN A 150 11.72 7.16 1.43
N ASN A 151 11.49 8.33 0.84
CA ASN A 151 10.20 8.77 0.27
C ASN A 151 9.08 8.83 1.34
N LEU A 152 9.40 9.25 2.56
CA LEU A 152 8.42 9.40 3.65
C LEU A 152 7.63 10.73 3.60
N GLU A 153 8.12 11.70 2.83
CA GLU A 153 7.37 12.92 2.49
C GLU A 153 6.09 12.57 1.71
N PHE A 154 4.96 13.16 2.08
CA PHE A 154 3.64 12.82 1.50
C PHE A 154 3.62 12.88 -0.03
N ASN A 155 4.30 13.88 -0.62
CA ASN A 155 4.34 14.07 -2.07
C ASN A 155 5.16 12.99 -2.78
N ASP A 156 6.04 12.29 -2.06
CA ASP A 156 6.92 11.26 -2.60
C ASP A 156 6.36 9.84 -2.43
N TRP A 157 5.20 9.67 -1.76
CA TRP A 157 4.69 8.33 -1.43
C TRP A 157 4.45 7.42 -2.64
N PHE A 158 4.09 7.99 -3.79
CA PHE A 158 3.87 7.25 -5.02
C PHE A 158 5.14 7.12 -5.87
N LYS A 159 6.19 7.88 -5.56
CA LYS A 159 7.45 7.87 -6.30
C LYS A 159 8.16 6.53 -6.07
N PRO A 160 8.66 5.87 -7.14
CA PRO A 160 9.38 4.62 -6.99
C PRO A 160 10.63 4.80 -6.13
N PHE A 161 10.93 3.78 -5.33
CA PHE A 161 12.16 3.68 -4.54
C PHE A 161 13.39 3.48 -5.41
N ASP A 162 13.22 2.79 -6.55
CA ASP A 162 14.25 2.47 -7.52
C ASP A 162 13.70 2.75 -8.93
N SER A 163 14.35 3.64 -9.66
CA SER A 163 13.95 4.00 -11.03
C SER A 163 14.00 2.84 -12.02
N LEU A 164 14.80 1.80 -11.74
CA LEU A 164 14.89 0.59 -12.56
C LEU A 164 13.75 -0.40 -12.26
N LYS A 165 13.00 -0.18 -11.19
CA LYS A 165 11.84 -1.00 -10.79
C LYS A 165 10.61 -0.11 -10.66
N PRO A 166 10.05 0.35 -11.80
CA PRO A 166 8.96 1.32 -11.79
C PRO A 166 7.72 0.76 -11.11
N VAL A 167 6.90 1.68 -10.60
CA VAL A 167 5.52 1.39 -10.17
C VAL A 167 4.61 1.35 -11.41
N ASN A 168 3.36 0.93 -11.22
CA ASN A 168 2.35 1.00 -12.27
C ASN A 168 2.24 2.46 -12.80
N PRO A 169 2.11 2.70 -14.11
CA PRO A 169 1.97 4.06 -14.67
C PRO A 169 0.78 4.84 -14.10
N PHE A 170 -0.29 4.15 -13.71
CA PHE A 170 -1.42 4.75 -12.99
C PHE A 170 -1.09 5.05 -11.51
N ILE A 171 0.12 4.85 -11.02
CA ILE A 171 0.50 5.25 -9.65
C ILE A 171 1.36 6.51 -9.73
N TYR A 172 2.36 6.48 -10.59
CA TYR A 172 3.31 7.56 -10.80
C TYR A 172 3.82 7.52 -12.24
N GLU A 173 3.69 8.64 -12.94
CA GLU A 173 4.34 8.85 -14.23
C GLU A 173 5.71 9.49 -13.97
N ASP A 174 6.75 8.96 -14.61
CA ASP A 174 8.03 9.63 -14.59
C ASP A 174 8.03 10.80 -15.58
N TRP A 175 8.93 11.76 -15.34
CA TRP A 175 9.09 12.94 -16.20
C TRP A 175 9.30 12.58 -17.68
N THR A 176 9.92 11.44 -17.97
CA THR A 176 10.12 10.93 -19.33
C THR A 176 8.80 10.59 -20.03
N THR A 177 7.89 9.92 -19.31
CA THR A 177 6.56 9.55 -19.79
C THR A 177 5.66 10.79 -19.94
N GLU A 178 5.74 11.73 -18.99
CA GLU A 178 5.05 13.03 -19.08
C GLU A 178 5.50 13.82 -20.33
N GLN A 179 6.81 13.89 -20.59
CA GLN A 179 7.37 14.56 -21.77
C GLN A 179 6.99 13.89 -23.09
N ALA A 180 6.80 12.57 -23.09
CA ALA A 180 6.37 11.81 -24.26
C ALA A 180 4.89 12.05 -24.62
N GLY A 181 4.12 12.75 -23.76
CA GLY A 181 2.71 13.07 -24.00
C GLY A 181 1.77 11.87 -23.83
N ILE A 182 2.25 10.74 -23.32
CA ILE A 182 1.45 9.55 -22.99
C ILE A 182 0.92 9.73 -21.56
N ASN A 183 0.03 10.71 -21.39
CA ASN A 183 -0.58 11.00 -20.09
C ASN A 183 -1.74 10.03 -19.87
N PHE A 184 -1.67 9.18 -18.85
CA PHE A 184 -2.76 8.25 -18.49
C PHE A 184 -3.90 8.93 -17.74
N TYR A 185 -3.70 10.19 -17.33
CA TYR A 185 -4.61 10.97 -16.50
C TYR A 185 -5.25 12.18 -17.19
N ARG A 186 -5.12 12.30 -18.52
CA ARG A 186 -5.80 13.34 -19.32
C ARG A 186 -7.05 12.82 -20.00
#